data_AF-A0AAW5N692-F1
#
_entry.id   AF-A0AAW5N692-F1
#
_cell.length_a   1.000
_cell.length_b   1.000
_cell.length_c   1.000
_cell.angle_alpha   90.00
_cell.angle_beta   90.00
_cell.angle_gamma   90.00
#
_symmetry.space_group_name_H-M   'P 1'
#
loop_
_entity.id
_entity.type
_entity.pdbx_description
1 polymer ?
#
loop_
_entity_poly.entity_id
_entity_poly.type
_entity_poly.pdbx_seq_one_letter_code
_entity_poly.pdbx_strand_id
1 'polypeptide(L)' 'WWQQNQNKSQQIANHSVWYLDEEQLAKVSAFADRTMTLQATIQHGIICLTDDKKNLEVNLTVWQQPS' A
#
# COMPACT_ATOMS: atom_id res chain seq x y z
N TRP A 1 14.98 -6.07 5.17
CA TRP A 1 14.57 -7.22 4.32
C TRP A 1 14.82 -6.97 2.83
N TRP A 2 14.31 -5.87 2.26
CA TRP A 2 14.38 -5.62 0.81
C TRP A 2 15.79 -5.63 0.22
N GLN A 3 16.75 -4.93 0.86
CA GLN A 3 18.16 -4.90 0.43
C GLN A 3 18.78 -6.28 0.20
N GLN A 4 18.35 -7.31 0.94
CA GLN A 4 18.87 -8.67 0.81
C GLN A 4 18.18 -9.50 -0.28
N ASN A 5 16.97 -9.10 -0.70
CA ASN A 5 16.11 -9.89 -1.58
C ASN A 5 15.86 -9.23 -2.95
N GLN A 6 16.26 -7.96 -3.12
CA GLN A 6 16.07 -7.19 -4.35
C GLN A 6 16.59 -7.93 -5.58
N ASN A 7 17.82 -8.46 -5.54
CA ASN A 7 18.44 -9.16 -6.67
C ASN A 7 17.65 -10.40 -7.12
N LYS A 8 17.05 -11.13 -6.17
CA LYS A 8 16.21 -12.29 -6.48
C LYS A 8 14.86 -11.86 -7.04
N SER A 9 14.28 -10.79 -6.49
CA SER A 9 13.01 -10.23 -6.96
C SER A 9 13.09 -9.70 -8.39
N GLN A 10 14.22 -9.10 -8.80
CA GLN A 10 14.43 -8.60 -10.17
C GLN A 10 14.46 -9.69 -11.24
N GLN A 11 14.70 -10.95 -10.87
CA GLN A 11 14.69 -12.08 -11.81
C GLN A 11 13.28 -12.51 -12.22
N ILE A 12 12.24 -11.97 -11.59
CA ILE A 12 10.84 -12.32 -11.85
C ILE A 12 10.21 -11.19 -12.66
N ALA A 13 10.03 -11.40 -13.96
CA ALA A 13 9.64 -10.36 -14.92
C ALA A 13 8.27 -9.70 -14.63
N ASN A 14 7.32 -10.42 -14.04
CA ASN A 14 5.94 -9.94 -13.84
C ASN A 14 5.63 -9.64 -12.35
N HIS A 15 6.64 -9.23 -11.59
CA HIS A 15 6.51 -9.01 -10.15
C HIS A 15 6.66 -7.53 -9.77
N SER A 16 5.66 -7.04 -9.04
CA SER A 16 5.67 -5.71 -8.43
C SER A 16 5.87 -5.82 -6.92
N VAL A 17 6.69 -4.93 -6.36
CA VAL A 17 6.88 -4.80 -4.92
C VAL A 17 6.51 -3.40 -4.49
N TRP A 18 5.58 -3.32 -3.56
CA TRP A 18 5.06 -2.08 -2.99
C TRP A 18 5.33 -2.07 -1.50
N TYR A 19 5.77 -0.93 -1.00
CA TYR A 19 6.07 -0.72 0.40
C TYR A 19 5.17 0.35 0.99
N LEU A 20 4.72 0.10 2.21
CA LEU A 20 3.99 1.03 3.05
C LEU A 20 4.79 1.22 4.33
N ASP A 21 5.12 2.46 4.67
CA ASP A 21 5.84 2.76 5.91
C ASP A 21 4.98 2.50 7.16
N GLU A 22 5.65 2.40 8.31
CA GLU A 22 5.01 2.07 9.59
C GLU A 22 3.96 3.09 10.01
N GLU A 23 4.16 4.38 9.72
CA GLU A 23 3.22 5.43 10.09
C GLU A 23 1.92 5.29 9.30
N GLN A 24 2.01 5.11 7.98
CA GLN A 24 0.84 4.88 7.15
C GLN A 24 0.17 3.54 7.46
N LEU A 25 0.95 2.48 7.71
CA LEU A 25 0.40 1.17 8.09
C LEU A 25 -0.40 1.25 9.39
N ALA A 26 0.08 1.99 10.39
CA ALA A 26 -0.66 2.21 11.64
C ALA A 26 -2.00 2.93 11.38
N LYS A 27 -2.00 3.95 10.51
CA LYS A 27 -3.21 4.68 10.13
C LYS A 27 -4.21 3.80 9.36
N VAL A 28 -3.74 2.98 8.42
CA VAL A 28 -4.59 2.01 7.70
C VAL A 28 -5.17 0.98 8.67
N SER A 29 -4.35 0.47 9.59
CA SER A 29 -4.78 -0.52 10.59
C SER A 29 -5.88 0.02 11.51
N ALA A 30 -5.91 1.34 11.73
CA ALA A 30 -6.95 1.99 12.53
C ALA A 30 -8.34 1.98 11.86
N PHE A 31 -8.47 1.59 10.59
CA PHE A 31 -9.78 1.38 9.93
C PHE A 31 -10.42 0.03 10.28
N ALA A 32 -9.68 -0.88 10.93
CA ALA A 32 -10.21 -2.18 11.29
C ALA A 32 -11.36 -2.07 12.32
N ASP A 33 -12.49 -2.69 12.01
CA ASP A 33 -13.66 -2.83 12.88
C ASP A 33 -14.32 -4.19 12.62
N ARG A 34 -15.22 -4.64 13.51
CA ARG A 34 -15.98 -5.89 13.34
C ARG A 34 -16.84 -5.89 12.07
N THR A 35 -17.25 -4.72 11.61
CA THR A 35 -17.94 -4.53 10.34
C THR A 35 -17.43 -3.24 9.70
N MET A 36 -16.94 -3.34 8.47
CA MET A 36 -16.27 -2.24 7.77
C MET A 36 -17.06 -1.84 6.53
N THR A 37 -17.37 -0.56 6.42
CA THR A 37 -17.88 0.06 5.20
C THR A 37 -16.83 1.03 4.71
N LEU A 38 -16.05 0.59 3.72
CA LEU A 38 -14.93 1.37 3.17
C LEU A 38 -15.23 1.80 1.74
N GLN A 39 -14.83 3.02 1.40
CA GLN A 39 -14.71 3.49 0.05
C GLN A 39 -13.23 3.77 -0.24
N ALA A 40 -12.79 3.39 -1.44
CA ALA A 40 -11.44 3.64 -1.90
C ALA A 40 -11.49 4.31 -3.27
N THR A 41 -10.79 5.44 -3.42
CA THR A 41 -10.61 6.12 -4.69
C THR A 41 -9.14 6.07 -5.07
N ILE A 42 -8.82 5.60 -6.27
CA ILE A 42 -7.44 5.48 -6.76
C ILE A 42 -7.23 6.48 -7.90
N GLN A 43 -6.32 7.42 -7.71
CA GLN A 43 -5.98 8.44 -8.72
C GLN A 43 -4.48 8.72 -8.69
N HIS A 44 -3.83 8.68 -9.85
CA HIS A 44 -2.40 8.97 -10.00
C HIS A 44 -1.48 8.17 -9.03
N GLY A 45 -1.88 6.93 -8.70
CA GLY A 45 -1.12 6.08 -7.77
C GLY A 45 -1.36 6.36 -6.28
N ILE A 46 -2.19 7.34 -5.94
CA ILE A 46 -2.63 7.63 -4.57
C ILE A 46 -3.94 6.91 -4.31
N ILE A 47 -4.05 6.28 -3.14
CA ILE A 47 -5.28 5.63 -2.69
C ILE A 47 -5.88 6.49 -1.57
N CYS A 48 -7.02 7.13 -1.81
CA CYS A 48 -7.82 7.76 -0.76
C CYS A 48 -8.78 6.73 -0.19
N LEU A 49 -8.55 6.32 1.06
CA LEU A 49 -9.35 5.35 1.81
C LEU A 49 -10.23 6.08 2.82
N THR A 50 -11.53 5.83 2.78
CA THR A 50 -12.51 6.50 3.63
C THR A 50 -13.50 5.52 4.24
N ASP A 51 -13.93 5.80 5.48
CA ASP A 51 -15.09 5.17 6.12
C ASP A 51 -16.12 6.26 6.48
N ASP A 52 -17.05 5.98 7.40
CA ASP A 52 -18.07 6.94 7.86
C ASP A 52 -17.49 8.08 8.73
N LYS A 53 -16.24 7.98 9.17
CA LYS A 53 -15.60 8.86 10.17
C LYS A 53 -14.22 9.39 9.78
N LYS A 54 -13.48 8.66 8.94
CA LYS A 54 -12.06 8.83 8.65
C LYS A 54 -11.84 8.94 7.15
N ASN A 55 -10.84 9.73 6.80
CA ASN A 55 -10.26 9.78 5.46
C ASN A 55 -8.74 9.69 5.61
N LEU A 56 -8.13 8.79 4.84
CA LEU A 56 -6.70 8.57 4.80
C LEU A 56 -6.21 8.52 3.36
N GLU A 57 -5.24 9.36 3.04
CA GLU A 57 -4.44 9.20 1.83
C GLU A 57 -3.31 8.20 2.08
N VAL A 58 -3.26 7.16 1.26
CA VAL A 58 -2.26 6.10 1.29
C VAL A 58 -1.38 6.22 0.06
N ASN A 59 -0.08 6.38 0.31
CA ASN A 59 0.98 6.51 -0.68
C ASN A 59 1.90 5.30 -0.58
N LEU A 60 1.78 4.40 -1.54
CA LEU A 60 2.65 3.23 -1.64
C LEU A 60 3.96 3.62 -2.32
N THR A 61 5.08 3.26 -1.70
CA THR A 61 6.40 3.38 -2.34
C THR A 61 6.59 2.20 -3.29
N VAL A 62 6.86 2.50 -4.56
CA VAL A 62 7.24 1.48 -5.54
C VAL A 62 8.68 1.05 -5.26
N TRP A 63 8.88 -0.21 -4.89
CA TRP A 63 10.21 -0.82 -4.81
C TRP A 63 10.60 -1.55 -6.09
N GLN A 64 9.64 -2.12 -6.80
CA GLN A 64 9.83 -2.77 -8.10
C GLN A 64 8.52 -2.80 -8.89
N GLN A 65 8.60 -2.67 -10.21
CA GLN A 65 7.50 -2.96 -11.14
C GLN A 65 8.03 -3.75 -12.35
N PRO A 66 7.17 -4.51 -13.05
CA PRO A 66 7.48 -5.08 -14.35
C PRO A 66 7.98 -4.00 -15.32
N SER A 67 8.91 -4.40 -16.18
CA SER A 67 9.46 -3.55 -17.25
C SER A 67 8.49 -3.39 -18.41
#